data_AF-A0A8X6JDS4-F1
#
_entry.id   AF-A0A8X6JDS4-F1
#
_cell.length_a   1.000
_cell.length_b   1.000
_cell.length_c   1.000
_cell.angle_alpha   90.00
_cell.angle_beta   90.00
_cell.angle_gamma   90.00
#
_symmetry.space_group_name_H-M   'P 1'
#
loop_
_entity.id
_entity.type
_entity.pdbx_description
1 polymer ?
#
loop_
_entity_poly.entity_id
_entity_poly.type
_entity_poly.pdbx_seq_one_letter_code
_entity_poly.pdbx_strand_id
1 'polypeptide(L)' 'MWRYTSGSILKELKQNSIWLSDMGADCPKIGMLIGSDNYGKILTGRVRQLKGGLTVVCTKLGWVVCGASDEDY' A
#
# COMPACT_ATOMS: atom_id res chain seq x y z
N MET A 1 8.78 -10.38 11.34
CA MET A 1 9.84 -10.18 10.32
C MET A 1 9.14 -10.12 8.98
N TRP A 2 8.98 -8.95 8.37
CA TRP A 2 8.24 -8.82 7.12
C TRP A 2 8.99 -9.53 6.00
N ARG A 3 8.31 -10.43 5.29
CA ARG A 3 8.83 -11.14 4.13
C ARG A 3 8.73 -10.18 2.95
N TYR A 4 9.89 -9.74 2.49
CA TYR A 4 10.19 -9.18 1.16
C TYR A 4 8.97 -8.86 0.27
N THR A 5 8.57 -7.59 0.17
CA THR A 5 7.94 -7.11 -1.06
C THR A 5 8.97 -7.25 -2.18
N SER A 6 8.65 -8.09 -3.16
CA SER A 6 9.53 -8.39 -4.29
C SER A 6 9.95 -7.13 -5.05
N GLY A 7 11.19 -7.12 -5.57
CA GLY A 7 11.72 -5.97 -6.31
C GLY A 7 10.89 -5.58 -7.54
N SER A 8 10.12 -6.53 -8.08
CA SER A 8 9.10 -6.35 -9.13
C SER A 8 8.03 -5.33 -8.71
N ILE A 9 7.40 -5.54 -7.56
CA ILE A 9 6.33 -4.68 -7.01
C ILE A 9 6.85 -3.28 -6.70
N LEU A 10 8.03 -3.17 -6.07
CA LEU A 10 8.64 -1.87 -5.76
C LEU A 10 8.93 -1.07 -7.03
N LYS A 11 9.35 -1.74 -8.11
CA LYS A 11 9.58 -1.10 -9.40
C LYS A 11 8.28 -0.61 -10.03
N GLU A 12 7.22 -1.40 -9.97
CA GLU A 12 5.90 -1.02 -10.48
C GLU A 12 5.31 0.16 -9.69
N LEU A 13 5.39 0.16 -8.36
CA LEU A 13 4.98 1.29 -7.52
C LEU A 13 5.70 2.57 -7.93
N LYS A 14 7.02 2.52 -8.10
CA LYS A 14 7.83 3.66 -8.54
C LYS A 14 7.44 4.15 -9.94
N GLN A 15 7.18 3.25 -10.89
CA GLN A 15 6.68 3.60 -12.23
C GLN A 15 5.33 4.33 -12.17
N ASN A 16 4.53 4.04 -11.16
CA ASN A 16 3.25 4.68 -10.93
C ASN A 16 3.34 5.93 -10.03
N SER A 17 4.54 6.41 -9.72
CA SER A 17 4.78 7.53 -8.80
C SER A 17 4.18 7.31 -7.40
N ILE A 18 4.13 6.05 -6.95
CA ILE A 18 3.68 5.64 -5.62
C ILE A 18 4.90 5.27 -4.80
N TRP A 19 5.04 5.88 -3.63
CA TRP A 19 6.17 5.68 -2.72
C TRP A 19 5.68 5.08 -1.41
N LEU A 20 6.36 4.05 -0.93
CA LEU A 20 6.16 3.50 0.40
C LEU A 20 6.94 4.36 1.41
N SER A 21 6.27 4.73 2.49
CA SER A 21 6.82 5.66 3.51
C SER A 21 7.02 4.99 4.87
N ASP A 22 6.50 3.78 5.02
CA ASP A 22 6.43 2.96 6.23
C ASP A 22 7.40 1.77 6.17
N MET A 23 8.51 1.91 5.44
CA MET A 23 9.54 0.88 5.30
C MET A 23 10.90 1.32 5.86
N GLY A 24 11.69 0.34 6.30
CA GLY A 24 13.07 0.54 6.73
C GLY A 24 13.24 0.83 8.23
N ALA A 25 14.48 1.16 8.61
CA ALA A 25 14.85 1.43 10.01
C ALA A 25 14.18 2.70 10.56
N ASP A 26 13.88 3.67 9.68
CA ASP A 26 13.26 4.96 10.04
C ASP A 26 11.73 4.94 9.90
N CYS A 27 11.10 3.75 9.91
CA CYS A 27 9.65 3.62 9.84
C CYS A 27 8.98 4.39 11.00
N PRO A 28 8.07 5.33 10.73
CA PRO A 28 7.44 6.13 11.77
C PRO A 28 6.58 5.26 12.68
N LYS A 29 6.52 5.63 13.96
CA LYS A 29 5.56 5.01 14.91
C LYS A 29 4.13 5.28 14.44
N ILE A 30 3.23 4.35 14.74
CA ILE A 30 1.79 4.52 14.48
C ILE A 30 1.29 5.77 15.22
N GLY A 31 0.87 6.79 14.48
CA GLY A 31 0.32 8.03 15.03
C GLY A 31 -1.21 8.09 15.07
N MET A 32 -1.89 7.22 14.30
CA MET A 32 -3.35 7.23 14.19
C MET A 32 -3.87 5.83 13.82
N LEU A 33 -5.03 5.47 14.37
CA LEU A 33 -5.80 4.28 14.00
C LEU A 33 -7.17 4.75 13.46
N ILE A 34 -7.64 4.10 12.39
CA ILE A 34 -8.93 4.42 11.76
C ILE A 34 -9.83 3.20 11.87
N GLY A 35 -11.03 3.40 12.41
CA GLY A 35 -12.05 2.35 12.45
C GLY A 35 -12.49 1.93 11.05
N SER A 36 -12.79 0.65 10.86
CA SER A 36 -13.24 0.10 9.57
C SER A 36 -14.54 0.76 9.09
N ASP A 37 -15.40 1.18 10.01
CA ASP A 37 -16.61 1.97 9.80
C ASP A 37 -16.34 3.37 9.21
N ASN A 38 -15.10 3.87 9.36
CA ASN A 38 -14.67 5.17 8.86
C ASN A 38 -13.73 5.07 7.64
N TYR A 39 -13.16 3.90 7.35
CA TYR A 39 -12.24 3.71 6.21
C TYR A 39 -12.85 4.15 4.87
N GLY A 40 -14.12 3.82 4.63
CA GLY A 40 -14.83 4.22 3.42
C GLY A 40 -14.90 5.74 3.19
N LYS A 41 -14.89 6.54 4.27
CA LYS A 41 -15.04 8.01 4.22
C LYS A 41 -13.78 8.75 3.75
N ILE A 42 -12.62 8.07 3.80
CA ILE A 42 -11.34 8.62 3.36
C ILE A 42 -10.94 8.16 1.96
N LEU A 43 -11.71 7.28 1.32
CA LEU A 43 -11.44 6.85 -0.05
C LEU A 43 -11.64 8.01 -1.03
N THR A 44 -10.77 8.09 -2.03
CA THR A 44 -10.89 9.09 -3.12
C THR A 44 -11.56 8.53 -4.37
N GLY A 45 -11.84 7.22 -4.39
CA GLY A 45 -12.30 6.51 -5.58
C GLY A 45 -11.20 6.14 -6.57
N ARG A 46 -9.97 6.65 -6.41
CA ARG A 46 -8.83 6.23 -7.26
C ARG A 46 -8.27 4.90 -6.76
N VAL A 47 -8.37 3.89 -7.62
CA VAL A 47 -7.90 2.53 -7.36
C VAL A 47 -7.07 2.08 -8.57
N ARG A 48 -6.03 1.29 -8.32
CA ARG A 48 -5.24 0.66 -9.38
C ARG A 48 -4.83 -0.73 -8.96
N GLN A 49 -5.08 -1.73 -9.80
CA GLN A 49 -4.48 -3.04 -9.63
C GLN A 49 -3.05 -3.03 -10.15
N LEU A 50 -2.15 -3.63 -9.38
CA LEU A 50 -0.77 -3.91 -9.77
C LEU A 50 -0.70 -5.31 -10.38
N LYS A 51 0.41 -5.61 -11.04
CA LYS A 51 0.71 -6.98 -11.47
C LYS A 51 0.98 -7.83 -10.23
N GLY A 52 0.46 -9.05 -10.21
CA GLY A 52 0.63 -9.97 -9.08
C GLY A 52 -0.42 -9.80 -7.97
N GLY A 53 -1.67 -9.46 -8.30
CA GLY A 53 -2.81 -9.54 -7.38
C GLY A 53 -3.00 -8.37 -6.40
N LEU A 54 -1.98 -7.54 -6.20
CA LEU A 54 -2.06 -6.38 -5.31
C LEU A 54 -2.93 -5.25 -5.87
N THR A 55 -3.57 -4.51 -4.97
CA THR A 55 -4.37 -3.32 -5.30
C THR A 55 -3.88 -2.13 -4.50
N VAL A 56 -3.63 -1.01 -5.17
CA VAL A 56 -3.34 0.27 -4.52
C VAL A 56 -4.57 1.17 -4.55
N VAL A 57 -4.88 1.73 -3.38
CA VAL A 57 -6.04 2.58 -3.15
C VAL A 57 -5.57 3.94 -2.67
N CYS A 58 -6.01 5.00 -3.34
CA CYS A 58 -5.72 6.36 -2.89
C CYS A 58 -6.78 6.81 -1.89
N THR A 59 -6.30 7.16 -0.70
CA THR A 59 -7.10 7.77 0.37
C THR A 59 -6.74 9.24 0.53
N LYS A 60 -7.50 9.98 1.34
CA LYS A 60 -7.18 11.35 1.75
C LYS A 60 -5.86 11.46 2.53
N LEU A 61 -5.31 10.34 3.00
CA LEU A 61 -4.06 10.26 3.77
C LEU A 61 -2.88 9.70 2.96
N GLY A 62 -3.06 9.46 1.66
CA GLY A 62 -2.06 8.86 0.79
C GLY A 62 -2.48 7.50 0.23
N TRP A 63 -1.51 6.79 -0.35
CA TRP A 63 -1.72 5.50 -0.99
C TRP A 63 -1.58 4.35 0.02
N VAL A 64 -2.49 3.37 -0.09
CA VAL A 64 -2.44 2.13 0.67
C VAL A 64 -2.31 0.96 -0.30
N VAL A 65 -1.38 0.03 -0.04
CA VAL A 65 -1.25 -1.23 -0.79
C VAL A 65 -2.03 -2.31 -0.04
N CYS A 66 -2.92 -3.01 -0.74
CA CYS A 66 -3.81 -4.03 -0.19
C CYS A 66 -3.75 -5.32 -1.04
N GLY A 67 -4.14 -6.45 -0.42
CA GLY A 67 -4.22 -7.75 -1.09
C GLY A 67 -3.03 -8.65 -0.79
N ALA A 68 -3.14 -9.91 -1.22
CA ALA A 68 -2.03 -10.85 -1.24
C ALA A 68 -1.27 -10.69 -2.57
N SER A 69 0.04 -10.88 -2.53
CA SER A 69 0.80 -10.95 -3.76
C SER A 69 0.70 -12.37 -4.34
N ASP A 70 0.59 -12.48 -5.66
CA ASP A 70 0.64 -13.78 -6.35
C ASP A 70 1.99 -14.49 -6.17
N GLU A 71 3.02 -13.78 -5.67
CA GLU A 71 4.32 -14.34 -5.33
C GLU A 71 4.36 -15.03 -3.95
N ASP A 72 3.29 -14.92 -3.14
CA ASP A 72 3.14 -15.60 -1.85
C ASP A 72 2.59 -17.04 -1.97
N TYR A 73 2.35 -17.54 -3.19
CA TYR A 73 1.79 -18.86 -3.51
C TYR A 73 2.67 -19.70 -4.42
#